data_AF-A0A2D8VRL3-F1
#
_entry.id   AF-A0A2D8VRL3-F1
#
_cell.length_a   1.000
_cell.length_b   1.000
_cell.length_c   1.000
_cell.angle_alpha   90.00
_cell.angle_beta   90.00
_cell.angle_gamma   90.00
#
_symmetry.space_group_name_H-M   'P 1'
#
loop_
_entity.id
_entity.type
_entity.pdbx_description
1 polymer ?
#
loop_
_entity_poly.entity_id
_entity_poly.type
_entity_poly.pdbx_seq_one_letter_code
_entity_poly.pdbx_strand_id
1 'polypeptide(L)'
;MAEKKISSYIKLQIPAGQANPAPPVGPALGQHGVNIMEFCKAFNDATKEQTGMIIPVVITVYADRSFTFITKTPPAAVLLKKKAGVPKGSGEPNREKVGKVTSADLKEIAELKMKDLNANSVEMAMEMIRGTARSMGLEVEK
;
A
#
# COMPACT_ATOMS: atom_id res chain seq x y z
N MET A 1 -22.23 0.19 -20.27
CA MET A 1 -21.12 -0.35 -19.45
C MET A 1 -21.72 -1.44 -18.59
N ALA A 2 -21.46 -2.71 -18.92
CA ALA A 2 -22.19 -3.84 -18.35
C ALA A 2 -21.89 -3.97 -16.84
N GLU A 3 -22.93 -3.83 -16.02
CA GLU A 3 -22.92 -4.07 -14.58
C GLU A 3 -22.67 -5.56 -14.31
N LYS A 4 -21.40 -5.98 -14.37
CA LYS A 4 -21.01 -7.30 -13.89
C LYS A 4 -21.27 -7.33 -12.39
N LYS A 5 -22.19 -8.20 -11.95
CA LYS A 5 -22.50 -8.37 -10.52
C LYS A 5 -21.24 -8.74 -9.76
N ILE A 6 -20.86 -7.86 -8.85
CA ILE A 6 -19.70 -8.06 -7.97
C ILE A 6 -20.12 -9.06 -6.90
N SER A 7 -19.38 -10.16 -6.82
CA SER A 7 -19.62 -11.25 -5.88
C SER A 7 -18.98 -10.94 -4.54
N SER A 8 -17.73 -10.45 -4.53
CA SER A 8 -17.00 -10.11 -3.30
C SER A 8 -15.84 -9.16 -3.58
N TYR A 9 -15.54 -8.31 -2.60
CA TYR A 9 -14.33 -7.49 -2.56
C TYR A 9 -13.35 -8.10 -1.55
N ILE A 10 -12.14 -8.37 -2.00
CA ILE A 10 -11.08 -8.95 -1.19
C ILE A 10 -9.97 -7.91 -1.10
N LYS A 11 -9.60 -7.51 0.11
CA LYS A 11 -8.53 -6.51 0.35
C LYS A 11 -7.34 -7.23 0.99
N LEU A 12 -6.23 -7.35 0.28
CA LEU A 12 -5.00 -7.95 0.79
C LEU A 12 -3.87 -6.92 0.85
N GLN A 13 -2.92 -7.17 1.73
CA GLN A 13 -1.65 -6.45 1.77
C GLN A 13 -0.55 -7.44 1.43
N ILE A 14 0.18 -7.19 0.34
CA ILE A 14 1.20 -8.11 -0.17
C ILE A 14 2.51 -7.34 -0.38
N PRO A 15 3.67 -7.86 0.06
CA PRO A 15 4.95 -7.27 -0.27
C PRO A 15 5.20 -7.31 -1.80
N ALA A 16 5.58 -6.17 -2.36
CA ALA A 16 5.91 -5.98 -3.76
C ALA A 16 7.02 -6.94 -4.20
N GLY A 17 6.82 -7.60 -5.33
CA GLY A 17 7.75 -8.59 -5.89
C GLY A 17 7.84 -9.92 -5.12
N GLN A 18 7.07 -10.09 -4.03
CA GLN A 18 7.01 -11.32 -3.22
C GLN A 18 5.57 -11.84 -3.08
N ALA A 19 4.74 -11.69 -4.12
CA ALA A 19 3.45 -12.38 -4.13
C ALA A 19 3.67 -13.89 -4.26
N ASN A 20 3.57 -14.59 -3.13
CA ASN A 20 3.59 -16.04 -3.04
C ASN A 20 2.20 -16.58 -2.69
N PRO A 21 1.83 -17.78 -3.16
CA PRO A 21 0.56 -18.44 -2.85
C PRO A 21 0.46 -18.92 -1.38
N ALA A 22 1.33 -18.42 -0.50
CA ALA A 22 1.44 -18.77 0.90
C ALA A 22 0.17 -18.40 1.70
N PRO A 23 0.04 -18.84 2.98
CA PRO A 23 -1.20 -18.80 3.77
C PRO A 23 -1.99 -17.48 3.85
N PRO A 24 -1.42 -16.26 3.70
CA PRO A 24 -2.25 -15.06 3.68
C PRO A 24 -2.96 -14.80 2.34
N VAL A 25 -2.45 -15.32 1.22
CA VAL A 25 -2.94 -15.00 -0.14
C VAL A 25 -3.69 -16.18 -0.75
N GLY A 26 -3.13 -17.39 -0.60
CA GLY A 26 -3.67 -18.62 -1.19
C GLY A 26 -5.08 -18.97 -0.71
N PRO A 27 -5.32 -19.14 0.60
CA PRO A 27 -6.65 -19.43 1.14
C PRO A 27 -7.66 -18.32 0.87
N ALA A 28 -7.26 -17.05 1.04
CA ALA A 28 -8.14 -15.90 0.87
C ALA A 28 -8.62 -15.69 -0.56
N LEU A 29 -7.84 -16.07 -1.58
CA LEU A 29 -8.23 -15.98 -2.99
C LEU A 29 -8.81 -17.29 -3.55
N GLY A 30 -8.27 -18.42 -3.10
CA GLY A 30 -8.73 -19.75 -3.51
C GLY A 30 -10.16 -20.04 -3.08
N GLN A 31 -10.59 -19.55 -1.90
CA GLN A 31 -11.99 -19.66 -1.44
C GLN A 31 -13.00 -19.00 -2.39
N HIS A 32 -12.57 -18.00 -3.16
CA HIS A 32 -13.42 -17.27 -4.11
C HIS A 32 -13.21 -17.70 -5.57
N GLY A 33 -12.45 -18.77 -5.81
CA GLY A 33 -12.22 -19.32 -7.16
C GLY A 33 -11.33 -18.46 -8.05
N VAL A 34 -10.50 -17.60 -7.48
CA VAL A 34 -9.56 -16.73 -8.21
C VAL A 34 -8.29 -17.50 -8.57
N ASN A 35 -7.74 -17.26 -9.77
CA ASN A 35 -6.51 -17.92 -10.22
C ASN A 35 -5.27 -17.31 -9.53
N ILE A 36 -4.84 -17.92 -8.42
CA ILE A 36 -3.79 -17.40 -7.53
C ILE A 36 -2.45 -17.20 -8.27
N MET A 37 -2.07 -18.13 -9.16
CA MET A 37 -0.81 -18.04 -9.91
C MET A 37 -0.80 -16.86 -10.89
N GLU A 38 -1.90 -16.64 -11.59
CA GLU A 38 -2.04 -15.52 -12.52
C GLU A 38 -2.02 -14.19 -11.79
N PHE A 39 -2.73 -14.11 -10.66
CA PHE A 39 -2.69 -12.95 -9.78
C PHE A 39 -1.28 -12.68 -9.25
N CYS A 40 -0.57 -13.69 -8.71
CA CYS A 40 0.78 -13.49 -8.20
C CYS A 40 1.74 -13.02 -9.29
N LYS A 41 1.63 -13.55 -10.52
CA LYS A 41 2.48 -13.14 -11.64
C LYS A 41 2.18 -11.72 -12.08
N ALA A 42 0.90 -11.38 -12.27
CA ALA A 42 0.47 -10.04 -12.68
C ALA A 42 0.77 -8.99 -11.60
N PHE A 43 0.59 -9.33 -10.32
CA PHE A 43 0.97 -8.48 -9.20
C PHE A 43 2.48 -8.27 -9.13
N ASN A 44 3.29 -9.33 -9.25
CA ASN A 44 4.74 -9.19 -9.25
C ASN A 44 5.21 -8.34 -10.43
N ASP A 45 4.62 -8.49 -11.62
CA ASP A 45 4.97 -7.67 -12.78
C ASP A 45 4.62 -6.18 -12.58
N ALA A 46 3.41 -5.89 -12.09
CA ALA A 46 2.96 -4.53 -11.77
C ALA A 46 3.72 -3.89 -10.59
N THR A 47 4.29 -4.71 -9.69
CA THR A 47 4.97 -4.25 -8.47
C THR A 47 6.50 -4.39 -8.53
N LYS A 48 7.07 -4.81 -9.67
CA LYS A 48 8.52 -4.93 -9.90
C LYS A 48 9.26 -3.63 -9.59
N GLU A 49 8.70 -2.48 -9.99
CA GLU A 49 9.31 -1.16 -9.74
C GLU A 49 9.26 -0.73 -8.27
N GLN A 50 8.44 -1.40 -7.45
CA GLN A 50 8.21 -1.06 -6.04
C GLN A 50 8.72 -2.14 -5.08
N THR A 51 9.62 -3.01 -5.55
CA THR A 51 10.15 -4.17 -4.82
C THR A 51 10.55 -3.82 -3.38
N GLY A 52 10.00 -4.57 -2.43
CA GLY A 52 10.24 -4.40 -0.99
C GLY A 52 9.25 -3.50 -0.24
N MET A 53 8.19 -2.99 -0.89
CA MET A 53 7.12 -2.23 -0.23
C MET A 53 5.84 -3.04 -0.11
N ILE A 54 5.13 -2.95 1.02
CA ILE A 54 3.82 -3.61 1.17
C ILE A 54 2.79 -2.84 0.34
N ILE A 55 2.19 -3.46 -0.66
CA ILE A 55 1.21 -2.84 -1.53
C ILE A 55 -0.18 -3.41 -1.20
N PRO A 56 -1.15 -2.54 -0.87
CA PRO A 56 -2.53 -2.94 -0.71
C PRO A 56 -3.16 -3.17 -2.08
N VAL A 57 -3.79 -4.32 -2.25
CA VAL A 57 -4.48 -4.72 -3.46
C VAL A 57 -5.95 -4.96 -3.16
N VAL A 58 -6.81 -4.41 -4.01
CA VAL A 58 -8.25 -4.64 -3.94
C VAL A 58 -8.62 -5.54 -5.11
N ILE A 59 -9.09 -6.74 -4.81
CA ILE A 59 -9.47 -7.75 -5.78
C ILE A 59 -10.99 -7.81 -5.77
N THR A 60 -11.57 -7.54 -6.93
CA THR A 60 -13.01 -7.59 -7.16
C THR A 60 -13.29 -8.88 -7.91
N VAL A 61 -14.05 -9.78 -7.27
CA VAL A 61 -14.46 -11.06 -7.86
C VAL A 61 -15.86 -10.90 -8.42
N TYR A 62 -16.05 -11.24 -9.68
CA TYR A 62 -17.35 -11.21 -10.35
C TYR A 62 -18.02 -12.59 -10.32
N ALA A 63 -19.33 -12.63 -10.52
CA ALA A 63 -20.11 -13.87 -10.52
C ALA A 63 -19.67 -14.89 -11.60
N ASP A 64 -19.05 -14.42 -12.69
CA ASP A 64 -18.50 -15.26 -13.77
C ASP A 64 -17.13 -15.89 -13.46
N ARG A 65 -16.68 -15.83 -12.19
CA ARG A 65 -15.33 -16.25 -11.74
C ARG A 65 -14.18 -15.42 -12.34
N SER A 66 -14.49 -14.39 -13.12
CA SER A 66 -13.52 -13.36 -13.47
C SER A 66 -13.13 -12.55 -12.23
N PHE A 67 -11.90 -12.09 -12.20
CA PHE A 67 -11.41 -11.18 -11.17
C PHE A 67 -10.76 -9.96 -11.82
N THR A 68 -10.92 -8.79 -11.19
CA THR A 68 -10.13 -7.60 -11.51
C THR A 68 -9.42 -7.16 -10.24
N PHE A 69 -8.11 -6.97 -10.31
CA PHE A 69 -7.34 -6.45 -9.21
C PHE A 69 -6.90 -5.02 -9.49
N ILE A 70 -6.94 -4.18 -8.47
CA ILE A 70 -6.45 -2.80 -8.50
C ILE A 70 -5.34 -2.72 -7.46
N THR A 71 -4.11 -2.53 -7.91
CA THR A 71 -2.97 -2.22 -7.05
C THR A 71 -3.04 -0.74 -6.66
N LYS A 72 -3.12 -0.47 -5.37
CA LYS A 72 -3.04 0.90 -4.85
C LYS A 72 -1.59 1.27 -4.59
N THR A 73 -1.31 2.56 -4.38
CA THR A 73 0.01 2.95 -3.88
C THR A 73 0.33 2.34 -2.50
N PRO A 74 1.62 2.10 -2.22
CA PRO A 74 2.08 1.62 -0.93
C PRO A 74 1.66 2.60 0.18
N PRO A 75 1.38 2.10 1.39
CA PRO A 75 0.97 2.93 2.50
C PRO A 75 2.09 3.89 2.86
N ALA A 76 1.71 5.13 3.18
CA ALA A 76 2.67 6.16 3.59
C ALA A 76 3.55 5.68 4.75
N ALA A 77 3.01 4.84 5.63
CA ALA A 77 3.75 4.20 6.72
C ALA A 77 5.01 3.44 6.26
N VAL A 78 4.93 2.69 5.15
CA VAL A 78 6.08 1.91 4.65
C VAL A 78 7.11 2.81 3.98
N LEU A 79 6.66 3.79 3.20
CA LEU A 79 7.53 4.80 2.57
C LEU A 79 8.28 5.62 3.62
N LEU A 80 7.57 6.06 4.65
CA LEU A 80 8.13 6.80 5.77
C LEU A 80 9.12 5.97 6.59
N LYS A 81 8.82 4.69 6.86
CA LYS A 81 9.77 3.78 7.52
C LYS A 81 11.05 3.60 6.72
N LYS A 82 10.94 3.46 5.40
CA LYS A 82 12.09 3.32 4.49
C LYS A 82 12.96 4.58 4.47
N LYS A 83 12.35 5.77 4.40
CA LYS A 83 13.06 7.05 4.43
C LYS A 83 13.65 7.36 5.80
N ALA A 84 12.94 7.05 6.89
CA ALA A 84 13.43 7.22 8.24
C ALA A 84 14.46 6.15 8.68
N GLY A 85 14.67 5.10 7.88
CA GLY A 85 15.58 4.00 8.20
C GLY A 85 15.16 3.14 9.38
N VAL A 86 13.89 3.17 9.79
CA VAL A 86 13.39 2.47 10.98
C VAL A 86 12.63 1.19 10.62
N PRO A 87 12.96 0.05 11.25
CA PRO A 87 12.28 -1.22 10.99
C PRO A 87 10.87 -1.29 11.63
N LYS A 88 10.67 -0.60 12.76
CA LYS A 88 9.38 -0.51 13.47
C LYS A 88 9.01 0.96 13.74
N GLY A 89 7.71 1.24 13.71
CA GLY A 89 7.18 2.52 14.20
C GLY A 89 7.20 2.57 15.73
N SER A 90 7.02 3.76 16.30
CA SER A 90 6.96 3.92 17.75
C SER A 90 5.74 3.24 18.36
N GLY A 91 5.93 2.53 19.47
CA GLY A 91 4.83 2.00 20.28
C GLY A 91 4.09 3.10 21.04
N GLU A 92 4.79 4.19 21.38
CA GLU A 92 4.24 5.38 22.02
C GLU A 92 4.59 6.62 21.18
N PRO A 93 3.86 6.90 20.09
CA PRO A 93 4.19 7.98 19.15
C PRO A 93 4.27 9.38 19.76
N ASN A 94 3.66 9.59 20.94
CA ASN A 94 3.72 10.86 21.67
C ASN A 94 4.94 10.97 22.62
N ARG A 95 5.59 9.87 22.98
CA ARG A 95 6.70 9.82 23.95
C ARG A 95 8.04 9.48 23.29
N GLU A 96 8.07 8.45 22.46
CA GLU A 96 9.27 7.99 21.78
C GLU A 96 9.21 8.33 20.30
N LYS A 97 10.10 9.21 19.86
CA LYS A 97 10.30 9.50 18.44
C LYS A 97 11.34 8.53 17.90
N VAL A 98 10.94 7.65 17.00
CA VAL A 98 11.79 6.55 16.50
C VAL A 98 12.65 6.94 15.31
N GLY A 99 12.39 8.08 14.67
CA GLY A 99 13.18 8.53 13.53
C GLY A 99 12.83 9.94 13.10
N LYS A 100 13.60 10.47 12.14
CA LYS A 100 13.41 11.79 11.54
C LYS A 100 13.14 11.65 10.04
N VAL A 101 12.30 12.53 9.51
CA VAL A 101 12.07 12.68 8.06
C VAL A 101 12.12 14.16 7.71
N THR A 102 12.67 14.49 6.53
CA THR A 102 12.74 15.89 6.08
C THR A 102 11.49 16.28 5.29
N SER A 103 11.25 17.59 5.17
CA SER A 103 10.21 18.14 4.30
C SER A 103 10.40 17.73 2.83
N ALA A 104 11.64 17.57 2.37
CA ALA A 104 11.95 17.07 1.03
C ALA A 104 11.49 15.62 0.82
N ASP A 105 11.74 14.74 1.80
CA ASP A 105 11.27 13.34 1.74
C ASP A 105 9.74 13.26 1.72
N LEU A 106 9.07 14.12 2.48
CA LEU A 106 7.61 14.20 2.47
C LEU A 106 7.07 14.61 1.10
N LYS A 107 7.76 15.53 0.40
CA LYS A 107 7.37 15.97 -0.93
C LYS A 107 7.52 14.85 -1.96
N GLU A 108 8.66 14.14 -1.96
CA GLU A 108 8.86 13.00 -2.86
C GLU A 108 7.81 11.90 -2.62
N ILE A 109 7.52 11.59 -1.34
CA ILE A 109 6.47 10.61 -0.97
C ILE A 109 5.09 11.10 -1.42
N ALA A 110 4.80 12.39 -1.25
CA ALA A 110 3.54 13.00 -1.64
C ALA A 110 3.34 12.96 -3.16
N GLU A 111 4.37 13.28 -3.95
CA GLU A 111 4.33 13.23 -5.41
C GLU A 111 4.13 11.80 -5.93
N LEU A 112 4.85 10.83 -5.36
CA LEU A 112 4.66 9.41 -5.69
C LEU A 112 3.25 8.93 -5.35
N LYS A 113 2.70 9.38 -4.22
CA LYS A 113 1.38 8.97 -3.74
C LYS A 113 0.23 9.82 -4.30
N MET A 114 0.51 10.90 -5.03
CA MET A 114 -0.47 11.85 -5.53
C MET A 114 -1.50 11.21 -6.46
N LYS A 115 -1.11 10.17 -7.20
CA LYS A 115 -2.01 9.42 -8.10
C LYS A 115 -3.11 8.64 -7.36
N ASP A 116 -2.91 8.34 -6.08
CA ASP A 116 -3.83 7.57 -5.24
C ASP A 116 -4.41 8.38 -4.07
N LEU A 117 -3.86 9.57 -3.83
CA LEU A 117 -4.35 10.50 -2.82
C LEU A 117 -5.47 11.34 -3.41
N ASN A 118 -6.56 11.50 -2.66
CA ASN A 118 -7.58 12.53 -2.95
C ASN A 118 -7.10 13.95 -2.62
N ALA A 119 -5.80 14.21 -2.71
CA ALA A 119 -5.22 15.52 -2.44
C ALA A 119 -5.44 16.44 -3.64
N ASN A 120 -6.03 17.62 -3.40
CA ASN A 120 -6.21 18.62 -4.46
C ASN A 120 -4.89 19.33 -4.82
N SER A 121 -3.87 19.24 -3.95
CA SER A 121 -2.57 19.90 -4.14
C SER A 121 -1.45 19.12 -3.45
N VAL A 122 -0.21 19.27 -3.93
CA VAL A 122 0.98 18.61 -3.36
C VAL A 122 1.16 18.99 -1.88
N GLU A 123 0.77 20.20 -1.49
CA GLU A 123 0.82 20.67 -0.10
C GLU A 123 -0.12 19.87 0.81
N MET A 124 -1.37 19.63 0.38
CA MET A 124 -2.31 18.79 1.13
C MET A 124 -1.84 17.34 1.20
N ALA A 125 -1.22 16.83 0.14
CA ALA A 125 -0.59 15.53 0.14
C ALA A 125 0.54 15.48 1.18
N MET A 126 1.43 16.47 1.22
CA MET A 126 2.48 16.59 2.24
C MET A 126 1.90 16.65 3.66
N GLU A 127 0.81 17.36 3.90
CA GLU A 127 0.14 17.39 5.21
C GLU A 127 -0.43 16.02 5.62
N MET A 128 -1.03 15.28 4.69
CA MET A 128 -1.50 13.92 4.96
C MET A 128 -0.36 12.95 5.30
N ILE A 129 0.77 13.05 4.59
CA ILE A 129 1.96 12.26 4.92
C ILE A 129 2.55 12.70 6.27
N ARG A 130 2.59 14.00 6.55
CA ARG A 130 3.05 14.55 7.84
C ARG A 130 2.20 14.04 9.01
N GLY A 131 0.88 13.99 8.86
CA GLY A 131 -0.02 13.41 9.86
C GLY A 131 0.29 11.93 10.12
N THR A 132 0.56 11.17 9.05
CA THR A 132 0.96 9.76 9.16
C THR A 132 2.32 9.61 9.86
N ALA A 133 3.31 10.45 9.53
CA ALA A 133 4.61 10.46 10.17
C ALA A 133 4.50 10.72 11.68
N ARG A 134 3.70 11.71 12.07
CA ARG A 134 3.44 12.03 13.49
C ARG A 134 2.76 10.87 14.22
N SER A 135 1.78 10.21 13.58
CA SER A 135 1.10 9.05 14.17
C SER A 135 2.00 7.84 14.36
N MET A 136 3.13 7.75 13.64
CA MET A 136 4.12 6.69 13.82
C MET A 136 5.27 7.06 14.77
N GLY A 137 5.27 8.28 15.31
CA GLY A 137 6.37 8.80 16.13
C GLY A 137 7.60 9.18 15.29
N LEU A 138 7.42 9.65 14.06
CA LEU A 138 8.50 10.26 13.29
C LEU A 138 8.49 11.78 13.49
N GLU A 139 9.67 12.33 13.76
CA GLU A 139 9.88 13.78 13.80
C GLU A 139 10.02 14.31 12.39
N VAL A 140 9.19 15.28 12.04
CA VAL A 140 9.29 15.98 10.76
C VAL A 140 10.15 17.21 10.98
N GLU A 141 11.37 17.17 10.46
CA GLU A 141 12.27 18.33 10.45
C GLU A 141 11.86 19.26 9.30
N LYS A 142 11.80 20.56 9.58
CA LYS A 142 11.34 21.59 8.63
C LYS A 142 12.33 21.76 7.49
#